data_AF-A0A1I0R8E4-F1
#
_entry.id   AF-A0A1I0R8E4-F1
#
_cell.length_a   1.000
_cell.length_b   1.000
_cell.length_c   1.000
_cell.angle_alpha   90.00
_cell.angle_beta   90.00
_cell.angle_gamma   90.00
#
_symmetry.space_group_name_H-M   'P 1'
#
loop_
_entity.id
_entity.type
_entity.pdbx_description
1 polymer ?
#
loop_
_entity_poly.entity_id
_entity_poly.type
_entity_poly.pdbx_seq_one_letter_code
_entity_poly.pdbx_strand_id
1 'polypeptide(L)'
;MERCSVTFVHMTSQQFKSAWRITDQPLSVISSDKLSGFNLVRDTAAFLTETGLPIYASPFLSFEFVAHEKYPGIGLCRDGDLIIIDNNELKQLTTNGLLFFNSSINALADFLIIYRDFEDAVMLTEGEEGVRNSYFTDTQFDTLKQRMTEADERAVKEKGFWKDELELMLADRQDYLNTR
;
A
#
# COMPACT_ATOMS: atom_id res chain seq x y z
N MET A 1 -0.18 -34.79 1.74
CA MET A 1 -0.36 -33.72 0.73
C MET A 1 0.60 -32.62 1.08
N GLU A 2 1.75 -32.59 0.43
CA GLU A 2 2.71 -31.50 0.57
C GLU A 2 2.09 -30.26 -0.08
N ARG A 3 1.83 -29.21 0.71
CA ARG A 3 1.50 -27.90 0.15
C ARG A 3 2.76 -27.40 -0.51
N CYS A 4 2.77 -27.40 -1.84
CA CYS A 4 3.74 -26.64 -2.61
C CYS A 4 3.46 -25.16 -2.30
N SER A 5 4.21 -24.58 -1.38
CA SER A 5 4.13 -23.15 -1.10
C SER A 5 4.75 -22.42 -2.29
N VAL A 6 3.92 -21.99 -3.24
CA VAL A 6 4.35 -21.00 -4.24
C VAL A 6 4.65 -19.73 -3.46
N THR A 7 5.94 -19.44 -3.26
CA THR A 7 6.34 -18.19 -2.63
C THR A 7 6.12 -17.07 -3.63
N PHE A 8 5.26 -16.12 -3.30
CA PHE A 8 5.13 -14.90 -4.09
C PHE A 8 6.47 -14.17 -4.09
N VAL A 9 6.93 -13.78 -5.27
CA VAL A 9 8.20 -13.06 -5.42
C VAL A 9 7.88 -11.58 -5.48
N HIS A 10 8.15 -10.89 -4.37
CA HIS A 10 7.97 -9.45 -4.30
C HIS A 10 8.84 -8.72 -5.32
N MET A 11 8.36 -7.59 -5.83
CA MET A 11 9.17 -6.73 -6.67
C MET A 11 10.38 -6.19 -5.88
N THR A 12 11.52 -6.17 -6.55
CA THR A 12 12.70 -5.43 -6.08
C THR A 12 12.45 -3.93 -6.14
N SER A 13 13.25 -3.15 -5.40
CA SER A 13 13.20 -1.68 -5.45
C SER A 13 13.38 -1.14 -6.88
N GLN A 14 14.29 -1.72 -7.66
CA GLN A 14 14.53 -1.31 -9.05
C GLN A 14 13.35 -1.65 -9.97
N GLN A 15 12.70 -2.80 -9.76
CA GLN A 15 11.48 -3.17 -10.49
C GLN A 15 10.34 -2.22 -10.13
N PHE A 16 10.15 -1.90 -8.85
CA PHE A 16 9.17 -0.92 -8.40
C PHE A 16 9.42 0.44 -9.06
N LYS A 17 10.65 0.95 -9.01
CA LYS A 17 11.04 2.23 -9.65
C LYS A 17 10.74 2.27 -11.15
N SER A 18 10.93 1.15 -11.84
CA SER A 18 10.65 1.03 -13.28
C SER A 18 9.15 0.86 -13.57
N ALA A 19 8.42 0.22 -12.66
CA ALA A 19 6.99 -0.02 -12.77
C ALA A 19 6.16 1.20 -12.38
N TRP A 20 6.64 2.05 -11.47
CA TRP A 20 5.96 3.29 -11.06
C TRP A 20 6.07 4.34 -12.18
N ARG A 21 5.00 4.48 -12.98
CA ARG A 21 4.98 5.26 -14.23
C ARG A 21 4.39 6.67 -14.08
N ILE A 22 4.01 7.10 -12.88
CA ILE A 22 3.44 8.44 -12.68
C ILE A 22 4.60 9.44 -12.74
N THR A 23 4.84 10.02 -13.91
CA THR A 23 6.00 10.86 -14.21
C THR A 23 6.01 12.20 -13.48
N ASP A 24 4.87 12.59 -12.93
CA ASP A 24 4.69 13.92 -12.34
C ASP A 24 4.77 13.89 -10.81
N GLN A 25 4.81 12.69 -10.20
CA GLN A 25 5.04 12.54 -8.77
C GLN A 25 6.41 11.89 -8.52
N PRO A 26 7.37 12.63 -7.97
CA PRO A 26 8.69 12.06 -7.71
C PRO A 26 8.58 11.00 -6.60
N LEU A 27 9.48 10.02 -6.67
CA LEU A 27 9.72 9.12 -5.54
C LEU A 27 10.50 9.90 -4.47
N SER A 28 9.96 9.92 -3.25
CA SER A 28 10.54 10.57 -2.08
C SER A 28 11.45 9.59 -1.35
N VAL A 29 12.75 9.91 -1.34
CA VAL A 29 13.76 9.15 -0.59
C VAL A 29 13.90 9.71 0.82
N ILE A 30 14.20 8.82 1.77
CA ILE A 30 14.49 9.19 3.15
C ILE A 30 16.01 9.17 3.32
N SER A 31 16.59 10.28 3.78
CA SER A 31 18.04 10.34 4.03
C SER A 31 18.47 9.30 5.05
N SER A 32 19.63 8.68 4.84
CA SER A 32 20.21 7.69 5.77
C SER A 32 20.28 8.18 7.21
N ASP A 33 20.56 9.47 7.43
CA ASP A 33 20.69 10.06 8.77
C ASP A 33 19.36 10.02 9.55
N LYS A 34 18.23 10.19 8.87
CA LYS A 34 16.89 10.08 9.46
C LYS A 34 16.54 8.65 9.85
N LEU A 35 17.12 7.66 9.16
CA LEU A 35 16.95 6.24 9.46
C LEU A 35 18.04 5.72 10.42
N SER A 36 19.09 6.51 10.64
CA SER A 36 20.18 6.16 11.54
C SER A 36 19.67 6.04 12.96
N GLY A 37 19.94 4.91 13.61
CA GLY A 37 19.42 4.60 14.94
C GLY A 37 18.23 3.63 14.95
N PHE A 38 17.60 3.35 13.81
CA PHE A 38 16.59 2.29 13.69
C PHE A 38 17.21 0.99 13.18
N ASN A 39 16.79 -0.15 13.75
CA ASN A 39 17.28 -1.48 13.36
C ASN A 39 16.52 -2.02 12.14
N LEU A 40 16.67 -1.32 11.01
CA LEU A 40 16.07 -1.72 9.74
C LEU A 40 16.91 -2.80 9.06
N VAL A 41 16.25 -3.80 8.46
CA VAL A 41 16.91 -4.73 7.56
C VAL A 41 17.45 -3.98 6.34
N ARG A 42 18.56 -4.48 5.81
CA ARG A 42 19.31 -3.84 4.71
C ARG A 42 18.42 -3.51 3.52
N ASP A 43 17.57 -4.44 3.12
CA ASP A 43 16.71 -4.27 1.94
C ASP A 43 15.68 -3.16 2.17
N THR A 44 15.09 -3.08 3.36
CA THR A 44 14.17 -1.99 3.73
C THR A 44 14.88 -0.64 3.76
N ALA A 45 16.06 -0.57 4.40
CA ALA A 45 16.83 0.66 4.45
C ALA A 45 17.21 1.13 3.03
N ALA A 46 17.74 0.23 2.19
CA ALA A 46 18.13 0.53 0.82
C ALA A 46 16.92 0.96 -0.03
N PHE A 47 15.77 0.31 0.13
CA PHE A 47 14.53 0.70 -0.56
C PHE A 47 14.20 2.17 -0.25
N LEU A 48 14.19 2.55 1.03
CA LEU A 48 13.82 3.90 1.46
C LEU A 48 14.87 4.96 1.11
N THR A 49 16.16 4.63 1.10
CA THR A 49 17.25 5.59 0.85
C THR A 49 17.62 5.76 -0.62
N GLU A 50 17.45 4.72 -1.45
CA GLU A 50 17.90 4.72 -2.85
C GLU A 50 16.75 4.84 -3.86
N THR A 51 15.58 4.29 -3.51
CA THR A 51 14.40 4.27 -4.39
C THR A 51 13.31 5.21 -3.91
N GLY A 52 12.94 5.11 -2.64
CA GLY A 52 11.85 5.88 -2.06
C GLY A 52 10.47 5.35 -2.42
N LEU A 53 9.46 5.98 -1.85
CA LEU A 53 8.04 5.74 -2.14
C LEU A 53 7.47 6.97 -2.86
N PRO A 54 6.37 6.86 -3.63
CA PRO A 54 5.75 8.02 -4.26
C PRO A 54 5.28 9.03 -3.22
N ILE A 55 5.34 10.33 -3.48
CA ILE A 55 4.83 11.32 -2.49
C ILE A 55 3.35 11.06 -2.17
N TYR A 56 2.54 10.68 -3.16
CA TYR A 56 1.16 10.25 -2.96
C TYR A 56 0.86 8.98 -3.76
N ALA A 57 -0.02 8.14 -3.21
CA ALA A 57 -0.58 7.00 -3.91
C ALA A 57 -2.00 6.73 -3.43
N SER A 58 -2.85 6.22 -4.31
CA SER A 58 -4.15 5.70 -3.90
C SER A 58 -3.96 4.47 -3.01
N PRO A 59 -4.86 4.23 -2.04
CA PRO A 59 -6.00 5.07 -1.64
C PRO A 59 -5.62 6.07 -0.54
N PHE A 60 -5.44 7.34 -0.91
CA PHE A 60 -5.11 8.46 0.01
C PHE A 60 -3.91 8.19 0.93
N LEU A 61 -2.88 7.56 0.39
CA LEU A 61 -1.59 7.39 1.05
C LEU A 61 -0.66 8.54 0.68
N SER A 62 0.11 9.00 1.64
CA SER A 62 1.17 9.98 1.42
C SER A 62 2.46 9.49 2.06
N PHE A 63 3.58 9.62 1.36
CA PHE A 63 4.87 9.13 1.84
C PHE A 63 5.88 10.28 1.94
N GLU A 64 6.07 10.70 3.18
CA GLU A 64 7.10 11.62 3.61
C GLU A 64 7.61 11.14 4.97
N PHE A 65 8.90 11.32 5.26
CA PHE A 65 9.42 10.97 6.57
C PHE A 65 8.76 11.80 7.66
N VAL A 66 8.11 11.13 8.61
CA VAL A 66 7.51 11.74 9.79
C VAL A 66 8.33 11.32 11.01
N ALA A 67 8.91 12.29 11.70
CA ALA A 67 9.70 12.02 12.89
C ALA A 67 8.81 11.45 14.00
N HIS A 68 9.25 10.35 14.61
CA HIS A 68 8.58 9.74 15.76
C HIS A 68 9.63 9.14 16.70
N GLU A 69 9.40 9.24 18.02
CA GLU A 69 10.42 8.92 19.03
C GLU A 69 10.87 7.46 19.01
N LYS A 70 9.94 6.54 18.69
CA LYS A 70 10.17 5.10 18.79
C LYS A 70 10.36 4.39 17.45
N TYR A 71 9.81 4.94 16.38
CA TYR A 71 9.68 4.24 15.10
C TYR A 71 10.06 5.18 13.95
N PRO A 72 10.62 4.67 12.84
CA PRO A 72 10.72 5.45 11.63
C PRO A 72 9.33 5.57 11.00
N GLY A 73 8.78 6.79 10.98
CA GLY A 73 7.56 7.13 10.26
C GLY A 73 7.87 7.38 8.79
N ILE A 74 7.17 6.69 7.90
CA ILE A 74 7.42 6.72 6.45
C ILE A 74 6.29 7.38 5.64
N GLY A 75 5.19 7.74 6.30
CA GLY A 75 4.05 8.35 5.63
C GLY A 75 2.82 8.44 6.52
N LEU A 76 1.70 8.82 5.90
CA LEU A 76 0.37 8.88 6.51
C LEU A 76 -0.64 8.13 5.62
N CYS A 77 -1.61 7.47 6.25
CA CYS A 77 -2.74 6.87 5.55
C CYS A 77 -3.97 7.80 5.51
N ARG A 78 -5.07 7.34 4.89
CA ARG A 78 -6.33 8.08 4.71
C ARG A 78 -6.83 8.77 5.98
N ASP A 79 -6.68 8.12 7.13
CA ASP A 79 -7.23 8.60 8.40
C ASP A 79 -6.29 9.61 9.11
N GLY A 80 -5.15 9.95 8.49
CA GLY A 80 -4.12 10.82 9.06
C GLY A 80 -3.17 10.12 10.04
N ASP A 81 -3.32 8.81 10.23
CA ASP A 81 -2.47 8.01 11.10
C ASP A 81 -1.09 7.76 10.44
N LEU A 82 -0.04 7.68 11.27
CA LEU A 82 1.32 7.41 10.81
C LEU A 82 1.45 5.96 10.31
N ILE A 83 2.09 5.82 9.15
CA ILE A 83 2.64 4.56 8.67
C ILE A 83 4.05 4.45 9.23
N ILE A 84 4.30 3.44 10.07
CA ILE A 84 5.57 3.23 10.75
C ILE A 84 6.15 1.85 10.44
N ILE A 85 7.46 1.70 10.64
CA ILE A 85 8.10 0.38 10.58
C ILE A 85 8.40 -0.10 12.01
N ASP A 86 7.84 -1.24 12.39
CA ASP A 86 8.10 -1.90 13.67
C ASP A 86 8.46 -3.36 13.41
N ASN A 87 9.60 -3.81 13.95
CA ASN A 87 10.15 -5.14 13.71
C ASN A 87 10.25 -5.51 12.21
N ASN A 88 10.53 -4.52 11.36
CA ASN A 88 10.61 -4.64 9.90
C ASN A 88 9.30 -4.95 9.17
N GLU A 89 8.17 -4.91 9.88
CA GLU A 89 6.83 -4.87 9.29
C GLU A 89 6.32 -3.43 9.27
N LEU A 90 5.40 -3.13 8.37
CA LEU A 90 4.68 -1.86 8.35
C LEU A 90 3.43 -1.96 9.22
N LYS A 91 3.22 -0.92 10.03
CA LYS A 91 2.06 -0.78 10.91
C LYS A 91 1.43 0.61 10.71
N GLN A 92 0.13 0.69 10.95
CA GLN A 92 -0.57 1.95 11.18
C GLN A 92 -0.55 2.26 12.67
N LEU A 93 -0.04 3.43 13.05
CA LEU A 93 -0.04 3.93 14.43
C LEU A 93 -1.34 4.70 14.69
N THR A 94 -2.29 4.05 15.35
CA THR A 94 -3.59 4.62 15.73
C THR A 94 -3.62 5.03 17.20
N THR A 95 -4.67 5.76 17.60
CA THR A 95 -4.96 6.05 19.01
C THR A 95 -5.20 4.79 19.86
N ASN A 96 -5.61 3.69 19.24
CA ASN A 96 -5.91 2.41 19.91
C ASN A 96 -4.76 1.40 19.84
N GLY A 97 -3.59 1.81 19.31
CA GLY A 97 -2.41 0.97 19.17
C GLY A 97 -2.00 0.74 17.72
N LEU A 98 -1.19 -0.29 17.50
CA LEU A 98 -0.63 -0.63 16.20
C LEU A 98 -1.53 -1.60 15.46
N LEU A 99 -1.93 -1.25 14.24
CA LEU A 99 -2.62 -2.14 13.31
C LEU A 99 -1.67 -2.61 12.22
N PHE A 100 -1.91 -3.81 11.67
CA PHE A 100 -1.08 -4.34 10.60
C PHE A 100 -1.30 -3.56 9.30
N PHE A 101 -0.22 -3.28 8.58
CA PHE A 101 -0.29 -2.60 7.28
C PHE A 101 0.25 -3.52 6.19
N ASN A 102 1.54 -3.84 6.20
CA ASN A 102 2.15 -4.81 5.30
C ASN A 102 3.30 -5.54 6.00
N SER A 103 3.61 -6.75 5.54
CA SER A 103 4.68 -7.59 6.06
C SER A 103 6.08 -7.03 5.78
N SER A 104 6.23 -6.22 4.72
CA SER A 104 7.51 -5.62 4.33
C SER A 104 7.31 -4.40 3.42
N ILE A 105 8.38 -3.63 3.19
CA ILE A 105 8.35 -2.50 2.25
C ILE A 105 8.09 -2.95 0.81
N ASN A 106 8.57 -4.13 0.44
CA ASN A 106 8.36 -4.69 -0.90
C ASN A 106 6.90 -5.11 -1.08
N ALA A 107 6.28 -5.70 -0.04
CA ALA A 107 4.86 -6.01 -0.05
C ALA A 107 4.00 -4.74 -0.20
N LEU A 108 4.36 -3.65 0.49
CA LEU A 108 3.71 -2.35 0.28
C LEU A 108 3.90 -1.88 -1.18
N ALA A 109 5.13 -1.93 -1.70
CA ALA A 109 5.42 -1.53 -3.08
C ALA A 109 4.59 -2.31 -4.11
N ASP A 110 4.39 -3.61 -3.89
CA ASP A 110 3.50 -4.44 -4.70
C ASP A 110 2.05 -3.95 -4.60
N PHE A 111 1.54 -3.68 -3.40
CA PHE A 111 0.18 -3.17 -3.18
C PHE A 111 -0.06 -1.83 -3.88
N LEU A 112 0.90 -0.91 -3.83
CA LEU A 112 0.79 0.39 -4.51
C LEU A 112 0.65 0.21 -6.04
N ILE A 113 1.41 -0.72 -6.63
CA ILE A 113 1.32 -1.02 -8.06
C ILE A 113 0.00 -1.73 -8.39
N ILE A 114 -0.39 -2.71 -7.58
CA ILE A 114 -1.64 -3.46 -7.78
C ILE A 114 -2.86 -2.55 -7.71
N TYR A 115 -2.91 -1.64 -6.73
CA TYR A 115 -4.02 -0.70 -6.56
C TYR A 115 -4.08 0.31 -7.71
N ARG A 116 -2.93 0.88 -8.11
CA ARG A 116 -2.86 1.75 -9.29
C ARG A 116 -3.35 1.05 -10.56
N ASP A 117 -2.89 -0.18 -10.81
CA ASP A 117 -3.33 -0.96 -11.98
C ASP A 117 -4.84 -1.22 -11.95
N PHE A 118 -5.43 -1.39 -10.75
CA PHE A 118 -6.87 -1.51 -10.58
C PHE A 118 -7.59 -0.20 -10.92
N GLU A 119 -7.14 0.95 -10.42
CA GLU A 119 -7.72 2.25 -10.77
C GLU A 119 -7.62 2.53 -12.27
N ASP A 120 -6.49 2.21 -12.90
CA ASP A 120 -6.32 2.31 -14.36
C ASP A 120 -7.34 1.43 -15.11
N ALA A 121 -7.57 0.21 -14.62
CA ALA A 121 -8.56 -0.69 -15.20
C ALA A 121 -10.00 -0.18 -15.04
N VAL A 122 -10.34 0.41 -13.88
CA VAL A 122 -11.65 1.03 -13.64
C VAL A 122 -11.82 2.28 -14.50
N MET A 123 -10.81 3.15 -14.55
CA MET A 123 -10.80 4.35 -15.40
C MET A 123 -11.01 3.99 -16.88
N LEU A 124 -10.41 2.89 -17.34
CA LEU A 124 -10.54 2.44 -18.73
C LEU A 124 -11.97 1.97 -19.07
N THR A 125 -12.69 1.34 -18.14
CA THR A 125 -14.02 0.78 -18.40
C THR A 125 -15.17 1.71 -18.00
N GLU A 126 -15.07 2.32 -16.82
CA GLU A 126 -16.13 3.12 -16.18
C GLU A 126 -15.82 4.63 -16.17
N GLY A 127 -14.63 5.04 -16.62
CA GLY A 127 -14.21 6.44 -16.64
C GLY A 127 -13.97 7.04 -15.25
N GLU A 128 -13.89 8.36 -15.20
CA GLU A 128 -13.63 9.11 -13.96
C GLU A 128 -14.74 8.91 -12.91
N GLU A 129 -15.98 8.75 -13.36
CA GLU A 129 -17.12 8.46 -12.49
C GLU A 129 -16.97 7.10 -11.80
N GLY A 130 -16.38 6.13 -12.51
CA GLY A 130 -15.95 4.83 -12.00
C GLY A 130 -15.04 4.96 -10.78
N VAL A 131 -13.91 5.64 -10.97
CA VAL A 131 -12.90 5.83 -9.93
C VAL A 131 -13.45 6.65 -8.76
N ARG A 132 -14.16 7.76 -9.04
CA ARG A 132 -14.63 8.68 -8.00
C ARG A 132 -15.68 8.06 -7.06
N ASN A 133 -16.51 7.15 -7.57
CA ASN A 133 -17.65 6.61 -6.82
C ASN A 133 -17.47 5.13 -6.46
N SER A 134 -16.24 4.60 -6.51
CA SER A 134 -15.98 3.17 -6.29
C SER A 134 -16.84 2.27 -7.19
N TYR A 135 -17.14 2.74 -8.41
CA TYR A 135 -17.94 1.99 -9.37
C TYR A 135 -17.03 1.14 -10.25
N PHE A 136 -16.91 -0.12 -9.87
CA PHE A 136 -16.11 -1.16 -10.53
C PHE A 136 -16.93 -2.44 -10.68
N THR A 137 -16.46 -3.35 -11.53
CA THR A 137 -17.05 -4.69 -11.70
C THR A 137 -16.58 -5.66 -10.63
N ASP A 138 -17.35 -6.74 -10.40
CA ASP A 138 -16.93 -7.82 -9.49
C ASP A 138 -15.60 -8.43 -9.95
N THR A 139 -15.41 -8.62 -11.26
CA THR A 139 -14.17 -9.16 -11.82
C THR A 139 -12.96 -8.26 -11.54
N GLN A 140 -13.10 -6.93 -11.63
CA GLN A 140 -12.02 -6.01 -11.29
C GLN A 140 -11.67 -6.09 -9.80
N PHE A 141 -12.67 -6.13 -8.92
CA PHE A 141 -12.46 -6.24 -7.48
C PHE A 141 -11.86 -7.58 -7.05
N ASP A 142 -12.35 -8.68 -7.61
CA ASP A 142 -11.83 -10.02 -7.35
C ASP A 142 -10.37 -10.13 -7.81
N THR A 143 -10.04 -9.54 -8.97
CA THR A 143 -8.66 -9.49 -9.47
C THR A 143 -7.76 -8.67 -8.55
N LEU A 144 -8.22 -7.49 -8.10
CA LEU A 144 -7.50 -6.66 -7.12
C LEU A 144 -7.21 -7.45 -5.85
N LYS A 145 -8.26 -7.99 -5.23
CA LYS A 145 -8.17 -8.73 -3.97
C LYS A 145 -7.30 -9.98 -4.08
N GLN A 146 -7.40 -10.71 -5.19
CA GLN A 146 -6.56 -11.87 -5.44
C GLN A 146 -5.08 -11.47 -5.53
N ARG A 147 -4.73 -10.47 -6.35
CA ARG A 147 -3.34 -10.01 -6.49
C ARG A 147 -2.77 -9.49 -5.17
N MET A 148 -3.55 -8.74 -4.40
CA MET A 148 -3.16 -8.29 -3.06
C MET A 148 -2.98 -9.47 -2.10
N THR A 149 -3.83 -10.49 -2.15
CA THR A 149 -3.72 -11.69 -1.30
C THR A 149 -2.47 -12.50 -1.64
N GLU A 150 -2.15 -12.64 -2.94
CA GLU A 150 -0.93 -13.29 -3.40
C GLU A 150 0.32 -12.54 -2.92
N ALA A 151 0.29 -11.20 -2.97
CA ALA A 151 1.39 -10.37 -2.50
C ALA A 151 1.53 -10.36 -0.97
N ASP A 152 0.45 -10.18 -0.22
CA ASP A 152 0.46 -10.14 1.25
C ASP A 152 -0.90 -10.52 1.83
N GLU A 153 -1.12 -11.83 2.00
CA GLU A 153 -2.37 -12.37 2.52
C GLU A 153 -2.75 -11.80 3.90
N ARG A 154 -1.76 -11.49 4.75
CA ARG A 154 -2.02 -10.95 6.10
C ARG A 154 -2.59 -9.55 6.01
N ALA A 155 -2.08 -8.71 5.10
CA ALA A 155 -2.56 -7.34 4.93
C ALA A 155 -4.04 -7.29 4.51
N VAL A 156 -4.48 -8.29 3.74
CA VAL A 156 -5.88 -8.40 3.29
C VAL A 156 -6.82 -8.96 4.38
N LYS A 157 -6.31 -9.79 5.29
CA LYS A 157 -7.15 -10.55 6.26
C LYS A 157 -7.14 -10.00 7.68
N GLU A 158 -5.98 -9.52 8.14
CA GLU A 158 -5.83 -8.96 9.48
C GLU A 158 -6.53 -7.60 9.57
N LYS A 159 -6.90 -7.22 10.80
CA LYS A 159 -7.47 -5.89 11.04
C LYS A 159 -6.40 -4.83 10.75
N GLY A 160 -6.73 -3.86 9.92
CA GLY A 160 -5.84 -2.77 9.54
C GLY A 160 -6.28 -2.12 8.23
N PHE A 161 -5.45 -1.20 7.74
CA PHE A 161 -5.79 -0.31 6.65
C PHE A 161 -6.35 -1.00 5.40
N TRP A 162 -5.63 -2.00 4.85
CA TRP A 162 -6.01 -2.59 3.55
C TRP A 162 -7.29 -3.41 3.60
N LYS A 163 -7.53 -4.11 4.70
CA LYS A 163 -8.81 -4.81 4.91
C LYS A 163 -9.95 -3.80 4.99
N ASP A 164 -9.80 -2.78 5.83
CA ASP A 164 -10.82 -1.75 6.04
C ASP A 164 -11.09 -0.99 4.73
N GLU A 165 -10.06 -0.71 3.93
CA GLU A 165 -10.16 -0.11 2.59
C GLU A 165 -10.96 -0.99 1.63
N LEU A 166 -10.65 -2.28 1.51
CA LEU A 166 -11.40 -3.18 0.62
C LEU A 166 -12.87 -3.31 1.02
N GLU A 167 -13.16 -3.27 2.33
CA GLU A 167 -14.54 -3.27 2.86
C GLU A 167 -15.26 -1.93 2.55
N LEU A 168 -14.57 -0.80 2.70
CA LEU A 168 -15.09 0.53 2.36
C LEU A 168 -15.41 0.65 0.86
N MET A 169 -14.51 0.20 -0.02
CA MET A 169 -14.74 0.20 -1.47
C MET A 169 -16.03 -0.53 -1.86
N LEU A 170 -16.33 -1.67 -1.22
CA LEU A 170 -17.56 -2.42 -1.47
C LEU A 170 -18.80 -1.71 -0.92
N ALA A 171 -18.69 -1.08 0.24
CA ALA A 171 -19.77 -0.30 0.83
C ALA A 171 -20.11 0.92 -0.05
N ASP A 172 -19.10 1.69 -0.45
CA ASP A 172 -19.25 2.86 -1.32
C ASP A 172 -19.87 2.47 -2.66
N ARG A 173 -19.42 1.36 -3.26
CA ARG A 173 -20.01 0.81 -4.49
C ARG A 173 -21.49 0.50 -4.31
N GLN A 174 -21.87 -0.13 -3.20
CA GLN A 174 -23.26 -0.50 -2.93
C GLN A 174 -24.14 0.74 -2.72
N ASP A 175 -23.65 1.73 -2.00
CA ASP A 175 -24.35 3.00 -1.78
C ASP A 175 -24.54 3.77 -3.09
N TYR A 176 -23.52 3.79 -3.94
CA TYR A 176 -23.62 4.38 -5.27
C TYR A 176 -24.65 3.67 -6.15
N LEU A 177 -24.69 2.34 -6.14
CA LEU A 177 -25.69 1.55 -6.87
C LEU A 177 -27.12 1.77 -6.36
N ASN A 178 -27.29 2.05 -5.06
CA ASN A 178 -28.60 2.31 -4.45
C ASN A 178 -29.14 3.71 -4.75
N THR A 179 -28.27 4.65 -5.15
CA THR A 179 -28.62 6.06 -5.41
C THR A 179 -28.76 6.38 -6.90
N ARG A 180 -28.52 5.40 -7.78
CA ARG A 180 -28.70 5.49 -9.23
C ARG A 180 -30.08 5.05 -9.71
#